data_AF-Q75AQ8-F1
#
_entry.id   AF-Q75AQ8-F1
#
_cell.length_a   1.000
_cell.length_b   1.000
_cell.length_c   1.000
_cell.angle_alpha   90.00
_cell.angle_beta   90.00
_cell.angle_gamma   90.00
#
_symmetry.space_group_name_H-M   'P 1'
#
loop_
_entity.id
_entity.type
_entity.pdbx_description
1 polymer ?
#
loop_
_entity_poly.entity_id
_entity_poly.type
_entity_poly.pdbx_seq_one_letter_code
_entity_poly.pdbx_strand_id
1 'polypeptide(L)'
;MGGEATASEKELQEREDQLSQQIQDEIVMGCVVNLALWPVLLGAAAYVAYKYNCSWVPYPFIDEKFHVGQTVRYLAGRWREWDSKITTPPGLYVIGWAVQRTVGLLVGWNTLSLLRLSNVIGGLVVWPWFVLRPLYFFNALAFWPATLSVFPLLTSYYFLYYTDVWSTILIVGSLTLAVTVPFGERASIWASAICGLLSCLFRQTNIVWNAFVLVVVLERRTMIHKGFNSLRINNYLKLIIHGIENWNSLVLPYAVNFALFLIFLLYNGSVTLGDKSSHVAGFHLVQMFYCLLFITFFSVPVWFCRSFLLNYVSRTVVYPIWTIFEILGIMMIIRFFTVVHPYLLADNRHIAFYLFKKLIGRNRFLKYFVMAPIYHFSTFVYLEAVRPTVFFFHPILPIEVKSPVDLPLQFTHISWSALIICTLLTVVPSPLFEPRYYILPYIFWRIFLLVSPEPFFAVPTEMTYRFGNTRRLAVEFLWFILINAITIVIFATNAFAWETEASLQRIIW
;
A
#
# COMPACT_ATOMS: atom_id res chain seq x y z
N MET A 1 -30.71 -47.59 -8.42
CA MET A 1 -31.47 -46.61 -9.22
C MET A 1 -30.52 -45.48 -9.55
N GLY A 2 -29.95 -45.47 -10.76
CA GLY A 2 -29.22 -44.31 -11.24
C GLY A 2 -30.26 -43.23 -11.53
N GLY A 3 -30.34 -42.20 -10.68
CA GLY A 3 -31.15 -41.04 -11.01
C GLY A 3 -30.53 -40.39 -12.23
N GLU A 4 -31.22 -40.40 -13.37
CA GLU A 4 -30.84 -39.56 -14.49
C GLU A 4 -30.91 -38.11 -13.99
N ALA A 5 -29.76 -37.43 -13.98
CA ALA A 5 -29.71 -36.00 -13.67
C ALA A 5 -30.75 -35.28 -14.52
N THR A 6 -31.60 -34.51 -13.88
CA THR A 6 -32.63 -33.71 -14.55
C THR A 6 -31.96 -32.78 -15.57
N ALA A 7 -32.65 -32.42 -16.66
CA ALA A 7 -32.09 -31.52 -17.67
C ALA A 7 -31.53 -30.22 -17.05
N SER A 8 -32.17 -29.71 -15.98
CA SER A 8 -31.69 -28.54 -15.24
C SER A 8 -30.39 -28.79 -14.46
N GLU A 9 -30.18 -29.98 -13.89
CA GLU A 9 -28.94 -30.33 -13.19
C GLU A 9 -27.78 -30.43 -14.18
N LYS A 10 -28.02 -30.99 -15.38
CA LYS A 10 -27.01 -31.02 -16.46
C LYS A 10 -26.67 -29.61 -16.93
N GLU A 11 -27.67 -28.76 -17.18
CA GLU A 11 -27.44 -27.35 -17.55
C GLU A 11 -26.68 -26.57 -16.46
N LEU A 12 -26.97 -26.82 -15.18
CA LEU A 12 -26.26 -26.19 -14.07
C LEU A 12 -24.80 -26.65 -14.02
N GLN A 13 -24.56 -27.96 -14.11
CA GLN A 13 -23.22 -28.53 -14.12
C GLN A 13 -22.39 -27.99 -15.30
N GLU A 14 -22.98 -27.93 -16.49
CA GLU A 14 -22.32 -27.36 -17.68
C GLU A 14 -21.93 -25.89 -17.47
N ARG A 15 -22.76 -25.10 -16.78
CA ARG A 15 -22.42 -23.71 -16.43
C ARG A 15 -21.31 -23.63 -15.40
N GLU A 16 -21.30 -24.50 -14.39
CA GLU A 16 -20.23 -24.56 -13.38
C GLU A 16 -18.89 -24.98 -14.00
N ASP A 17 -18.90 -25.92 -14.93
CA ASP A 17 -17.72 -26.39 -15.65
C ASP A 17 -17.17 -25.28 -16.56
N GLN A 18 -18.04 -24.61 -17.33
CA GLN A 18 -17.65 -23.45 -18.16
C GLN A 18 -17.07 -22.31 -17.31
N LEU A 19 -17.67 -22.04 -16.16
CA LEU A 19 -17.19 -21.03 -15.21
C LEU A 19 -15.80 -21.39 -14.68
N SER A 20 -15.62 -22.63 -14.28
CA SER A 20 -14.34 -23.15 -13.77
C SER A 20 -13.24 -23.05 -14.82
N GLN A 21 -13.55 -23.41 -16.07
CA GLN A 21 -12.60 -23.28 -17.18
C GLN A 21 -12.22 -21.82 -17.46
N GLN A 22 -13.19 -20.90 -17.48
CA GLN A 22 -12.90 -19.46 -17.67
C GLN A 22 -12.01 -18.90 -16.57
N ILE A 23 -12.24 -19.28 -15.32
CA ILE A 23 -11.40 -18.86 -14.19
C ILE A 23 -9.98 -19.40 -14.36
N GLN A 24 -9.82 -20.67 -14.75
CA GLN A 24 -8.51 -21.26 -15.01
C GLN A 24 -7.77 -20.54 -16.13
N ASP A 25 -8.44 -20.25 -17.25
CA ASP A 25 -7.87 -19.54 -18.39
C ASP A 25 -7.38 -18.13 -17.99
N GLU A 26 -8.18 -17.40 -17.20
CA GLU A 26 -7.82 -16.07 -16.67
C GLU A 26 -6.60 -16.14 -15.74
N ILE A 27 -6.51 -17.16 -14.87
CA ILE A 27 -5.35 -17.35 -13.98
C ILE A 27 -4.09 -17.69 -14.78
N VAL A 28 -4.20 -18.59 -15.77
CA VAL A 28 -3.07 -18.99 -16.64
C VAL A 28 -2.60 -17.78 -17.45
N MET A 29 -3.52 -17.04 -18.06
CA MET A 29 -3.21 -15.82 -18.81
C MET A 29 -2.53 -14.78 -17.90
N GLY A 30 -3.08 -14.53 -16.71
CA GLY A 30 -2.48 -13.62 -15.73
C GLY A 30 -1.06 -14.01 -15.36
N CYS A 31 -0.80 -15.31 -15.12
CA CYS A 31 0.54 -15.81 -14.84
C CYS A 31 1.51 -15.59 -16.01
N VAL A 32 1.11 -15.93 -17.24
CA VAL A 32 1.94 -15.77 -18.45
C VAL A 32 2.25 -14.29 -18.68
N VAL A 33 1.27 -13.41 -18.59
CA VAL A 33 1.45 -11.97 -18.79
C VAL A 33 2.41 -11.39 -17.73
N ASN A 34 2.23 -11.73 -16.45
CA ASN A 34 3.14 -11.26 -15.40
C ASN A 34 4.59 -11.69 -15.65
N LEU A 35 4.82 -12.93 -16.09
CA LEU A 35 6.16 -13.42 -16.43
C LEU A 35 6.73 -12.69 -17.66
N ALA A 36 5.92 -12.45 -18.69
CA ALA A 36 6.34 -11.77 -19.91
C ALA A 36 6.65 -10.28 -19.71
N LEU A 37 5.97 -9.61 -18.78
CA LEU A 37 6.20 -8.20 -18.47
C LEU A 37 7.54 -7.96 -17.75
N TRP A 38 8.07 -8.95 -17.04
CA TRP A 38 9.25 -8.74 -16.19
C TRP A 38 10.53 -8.32 -16.93
N PRO A 39 10.95 -8.99 -18.02
CA PRO A 39 12.12 -8.55 -18.78
C PRO A 39 11.99 -7.10 -19.28
N VAL A 40 10.79 -6.70 -19.71
CA VAL A 40 10.50 -5.34 -20.18
C VAL A 40 10.63 -4.33 -19.04
N LEU A 41 10.05 -4.62 -17.88
CA LEU A 41 10.14 -3.77 -16.70
C LEU A 41 11.58 -3.63 -16.19
N LEU A 42 12.34 -4.74 -16.15
CA LEU A 42 13.74 -4.72 -15.76
C LEU A 42 14.59 -3.90 -16.73
N GLY A 43 14.39 -4.06 -18.05
CA GLY A 43 15.11 -3.27 -19.06
C GLY A 43 14.80 -1.78 -18.96
N ALA A 44 13.52 -1.42 -18.84
CA ALA A 44 13.10 -0.02 -18.68
C ALA A 44 13.65 0.59 -17.38
N ALA A 45 13.56 -0.14 -16.26
CA ALA A 45 14.06 0.36 -14.98
C ALA A 45 15.60 0.43 -14.93
N ALA A 46 16.31 -0.48 -15.60
CA ALA A 46 17.77 -0.38 -15.75
C ALA A 46 18.17 0.88 -16.52
N TYR A 47 17.45 1.21 -17.60
CA TYR A 47 17.65 2.45 -18.35
C TYR A 47 17.37 3.69 -17.48
N VAL A 48 16.25 3.70 -16.74
CA VAL A 48 15.93 4.81 -15.84
C VAL A 48 16.99 4.94 -14.73
N ALA A 49 17.40 3.84 -14.09
CA ALA A 49 18.45 3.82 -13.09
C ALA A 49 19.78 4.37 -13.64
N TYR A 50 20.14 3.99 -14.87
CA TYR A 50 21.30 4.54 -15.57
C TYR A 50 21.17 6.06 -15.75
N LYS A 51 20.02 6.55 -16.22
CA LYS A 51 19.78 7.98 -16.40
C LYS A 51 19.84 8.75 -15.07
N TYR A 52 19.31 8.23 -13.98
CA TYR A 52 19.42 8.84 -12.64
C TYR A 52 20.88 8.96 -12.20
N ASN A 53 21.67 7.89 -12.34
CA ASN A 53 23.04 7.85 -11.84
C ASN A 53 24.06 8.58 -12.73
N CYS A 54 23.84 8.63 -14.05
CA CYS A 54 24.84 9.14 -14.99
C CYS A 54 24.47 10.49 -15.63
N SER A 55 23.22 10.94 -15.53
CA SER A 55 22.76 12.10 -16.29
C SER A 55 21.89 13.07 -15.49
N TRP A 56 20.79 12.60 -14.90
CA TRP A 56 19.80 13.49 -14.31
C TRP A 56 20.21 14.00 -12.94
N VAL A 57 20.71 13.11 -12.07
CA VAL A 57 21.11 13.41 -10.70
C VAL A 57 22.32 12.57 -10.26
N PRO A 58 23.52 12.75 -10.86
CA PRO A 58 24.75 12.05 -10.46
C PRO A 58 25.30 12.48 -9.07
N TYR A 59 24.49 13.17 -8.27
CA TYR A 59 24.77 13.69 -6.93
C TYR A 59 23.62 13.30 -5.98
N PRO A 60 23.83 13.32 -4.64
CA PRO A 60 22.77 13.10 -3.68
C PRO A 60 21.64 14.13 -3.84
N PHE A 61 20.42 13.66 -4.09
CA PHE A 61 19.26 14.50 -4.36
C PHE A 61 18.40 14.68 -3.08
N ILE A 62 18.09 15.94 -2.74
CA ILE A 62 17.27 16.33 -1.57
C ILE A 62 17.81 15.70 -0.27
N ASP A 63 17.12 14.70 0.29
CA ASP A 63 17.45 14.10 1.59
C ASP A 63 18.42 12.93 1.46
N GLU A 64 18.72 12.48 0.23
CA GLU A 64 19.80 11.51 0.01
C GLU A 64 21.12 12.01 0.59
N LYS A 65 21.36 13.33 0.67
CA LYS A 65 22.57 13.87 1.29
C LYS A 65 22.75 13.40 2.73
N PHE A 66 21.66 13.33 3.50
CA PHE A 66 21.67 12.87 4.88
C PHE A 66 21.79 11.34 4.93
N HIS A 67 21.00 10.62 4.12
CA HIS A 67 21.00 9.16 4.10
C HIS A 67 22.34 8.55 3.61
N VAL A 68 22.89 9.08 2.53
CA VAL A 68 24.19 8.71 1.98
C VAL A 68 25.29 9.12 2.97
N GLY A 69 25.25 10.35 3.48
CA GLY A 69 26.22 10.83 4.48
C GLY A 69 26.30 9.93 5.71
N GLN A 70 25.15 9.51 6.25
CA GLN A 70 25.11 8.58 7.39
C GLN A 70 25.63 7.19 7.04
N THR A 71 25.33 6.68 5.84
CA THR A 71 25.86 5.39 5.38
C THR A 71 27.39 5.45 5.23
N VAL A 72 27.94 6.55 4.71
CA VAL A 72 29.38 6.77 4.62
C VAL A 72 30.05 6.81 6.00
N ARG A 73 29.40 7.39 7.02
CA ARG A 73 29.89 7.33 8.41
C ARG A 73 29.99 5.89 8.92
N TYR A 74 28.98 5.07 8.67
CA TYR A 74 29.01 3.64 9.03
C TYR A 74 30.07 2.86 8.26
N LEU A 75 30.27 3.17 6.96
CA LEU A 75 31.35 2.60 6.16
C LEU A 75 32.74 2.94 6.69
N ALA A 76 32.91 4.13 7.27
CA ALA A 76 34.13 4.56 7.96
C ALA A 76 34.27 3.99 9.38
N GLY A 77 33.36 3.12 9.83
CA GLY A 77 33.39 2.51 11.17
C GLY A 77 32.84 3.41 12.28
N ARG A 78 32.28 4.58 11.96
CA ARG A 78 31.76 5.57 12.92
C ARG A 78 30.29 5.30 13.24
N TRP A 79 30.02 4.15 13.87
CA TRP A 79 28.66 3.69 14.19
C TRP A 79 27.93 4.49 15.27
N ARG A 80 28.69 5.20 16.11
CA ARG A 80 28.16 6.03 17.22
C ARG A 80 27.80 7.45 16.79
N GLU A 81 28.18 7.87 15.58
CA GLU A 81 27.82 9.19 15.05
C GLU A 81 26.44 9.13 14.39
N TRP A 82 25.61 10.14 14.65
CA TRP A 82 24.29 10.27 14.06
C TRP A 82 24.05 11.69 13.57
N ASP A 83 23.57 11.81 12.34
CA ASP A 83 23.14 13.09 11.78
C ASP A 83 21.81 13.55 12.40
N SER A 84 21.79 14.71 13.05
CA SER A 84 20.61 15.21 13.78
C SER A 84 19.42 15.55 12.88
N LYS A 85 19.65 15.67 11.56
CA LYS A 85 18.59 15.88 10.56
C LYS A 85 17.89 14.60 10.13
N ILE A 86 18.41 13.44 10.49
CA ILE A 86 17.79 12.16 10.16
C ILE A 86 16.70 11.84 11.17
N THR A 87 15.47 11.69 10.67
CA THR A 87 14.29 11.37 11.48
C THR A 87 13.97 9.87 11.51
N THR A 88 14.50 9.09 10.57
CA THR A 88 14.26 7.65 10.39
C THR A 88 15.33 6.80 11.07
N PRO A 89 15.04 5.55 11.49
CA PRO A 89 16.04 4.69 12.11
C PRO A 89 17.06 4.11 11.12
N PRO A 90 18.07 3.37 11.59
CA PRO A 90 19.28 3.08 10.82
C PRO A 90 19.14 1.98 9.76
N GLY A 91 17.95 1.39 9.58
CA GLY A 91 17.76 0.18 8.75
C GLY A 91 18.28 0.33 7.32
N LEU A 92 18.01 1.48 6.69
CA LEU A 92 18.51 1.78 5.34
C LEU A 92 20.03 1.78 5.28
N TYR A 93 20.69 2.37 6.28
CA TYR A 93 22.15 2.52 6.31
C TYR A 93 22.86 1.21 6.59
N VAL A 94 22.23 0.30 7.33
CA VAL A 94 22.73 -1.07 7.53
C VAL A 94 22.68 -1.85 6.22
N ILE A 95 21.59 -1.75 5.45
CA ILE A 95 21.50 -2.36 4.12
C ILE A 95 22.57 -1.75 3.19
N GLY A 96 22.68 -0.43 3.14
CA GLY A 96 23.68 0.24 2.32
C GLY A 96 25.11 -0.14 2.67
N TRP A 97 25.41 -0.25 3.96
CA TRP A 97 26.69 -0.77 4.45
C TRP A 97 26.94 -2.20 3.96
N ALA A 98 25.97 -3.10 4.10
CA ALA A 98 26.10 -4.49 3.67
C ALA A 98 26.30 -4.61 2.14
N VAL A 99 25.55 -3.84 1.35
CA VAL A 99 25.67 -3.81 -0.11
C VAL A 99 27.06 -3.31 -0.55
N GLN A 100 27.55 -2.23 0.07
CA GLN A 100 28.90 -1.72 -0.25
C GLN A 100 29.99 -2.75 0.10
N ARG A 101 29.83 -3.49 1.21
CA ARG A 101 30.81 -4.49 1.67
C ARG A 101 30.73 -5.83 0.94
N THR A 102 29.69 -6.06 0.14
CA THR A 102 29.50 -7.29 -0.63
C THR A 102 29.62 -7.00 -2.13
N VAL A 103 28.65 -6.29 -2.70
CA VAL A 103 28.58 -5.93 -4.12
C VAL A 103 29.66 -4.91 -4.49
N GLY A 104 29.93 -3.93 -3.61
CA GLY A 104 30.95 -2.91 -3.87
C GLY A 104 32.38 -3.45 -3.94
N LEU A 105 32.65 -4.65 -3.40
CA LEU A 105 33.94 -5.33 -3.58
C LEU A 105 34.06 -6.01 -4.96
N LEU A 106 32.93 -6.35 -5.57
CA LEU A 106 32.86 -7.00 -6.88
C LEU A 106 32.75 -6.00 -8.02
N VAL A 107 32.25 -4.80 -7.75
CA VAL A 107 31.90 -3.79 -8.75
C VAL A 107 32.54 -2.45 -8.40
N GLY A 108 33.32 -1.88 -9.32
CA GLY A 108 34.00 -0.57 -9.16
C GLY A 108 33.09 0.66 -9.26
N TRP A 109 31.82 0.55 -8.88
CA TRP A 109 30.87 1.67 -8.95
C TRP A 109 31.04 2.62 -7.75
N ASN A 110 30.69 3.89 -7.95
CA ASN A 110 30.69 4.88 -6.86
C ASN A 110 29.64 4.52 -5.79
N THR A 111 29.89 4.97 -4.56
CA THR A 111 29.02 4.67 -3.40
C THR A 111 27.57 5.05 -3.64
N LEU A 112 27.28 6.25 -4.17
CA LEU A 112 25.90 6.68 -4.44
C LEU A 112 25.15 5.69 -5.35
N SER A 113 25.81 5.26 -6.43
CA SER A 113 25.23 4.31 -7.40
C SER A 113 24.97 2.94 -6.78
N LEU A 114 25.88 2.45 -5.93
CA LEU A 114 25.69 1.19 -5.20
C LEU A 114 24.56 1.28 -4.17
N LEU A 115 24.45 2.41 -3.48
CA LEU A 115 23.36 2.64 -2.53
C LEU A 115 22.00 2.72 -3.24
N ARG A 116 21.90 3.45 -4.35
CA ARG A 116 20.68 3.48 -5.18
C ARG A 116 20.36 2.10 -5.77
N LEU A 117 21.37 1.33 -6.19
CA LEU A 117 21.18 -0.04 -6.67
C LEU A 117 20.50 -0.93 -5.61
N SER A 118 20.77 -0.72 -4.32
CA SER A 118 20.08 -1.46 -3.25
C SER A 118 18.55 -1.28 -3.31
N ASN A 119 18.08 -0.07 -3.61
CA ASN A 119 16.66 0.22 -3.76
C ASN A 119 16.09 -0.30 -5.09
N VAL A 120 16.87 -0.26 -6.17
CA VAL A 120 16.47 -0.88 -7.46
C VAL A 120 16.26 -2.39 -7.29
N ILE A 121 17.20 -3.08 -6.65
CA ILE A 121 17.09 -4.52 -6.36
C ILE A 121 15.92 -4.78 -5.41
N GLY A 122 15.76 -3.97 -4.37
CA GLY A 122 14.62 -4.07 -3.46
C GLY A 122 13.29 -3.98 -4.22
N GLY A 123 13.09 -2.92 -5.00
CA GLY A 123 11.82 -2.62 -5.68
C GLY A 123 11.47 -3.54 -6.85
N LEU A 124 12.47 -4.11 -7.55
CA LEU A 124 12.26 -4.87 -8.79
C LEU A 124 12.56 -6.36 -8.68
N VAL A 125 13.27 -6.78 -7.63
CA VAL A 125 13.58 -8.19 -7.39
C VAL A 125 12.90 -8.65 -6.11
N VAL A 126 13.23 -8.04 -4.97
CA VAL A 126 12.73 -8.53 -3.67
C VAL A 126 11.21 -8.34 -3.57
N TRP A 127 10.73 -7.15 -3.90
CA TRP A 127 9.32 -6.77 -3.82
C TRP A 127 8.39 -7.67 -4.65
N PRO A 128 8.53 -7.79 -5.99
CA PRO A 128 7.65 -8.65 -6.77
C PRO A 128 7.78 -10.14 -6.46
N TRP A 129 9.00 -10.65 -6.31
CA TRP A 129 9.23 -12.11 -6.32
C TRP A 129 9.09 -12.77 -4.95
N PHE A 130 9.51 -12.08 -3.89
CA PHE A 130 9.53 -12.65 -2.55
C PHE A 130 8.37 -12.17 -1.67
N VAL A 131 7.74 -11.04 -2.01
CA VAL A 131 6.64 -10.48 -1.21
C VAL A 131 5.30 -10.58 -1.95
N LEU A 132 5.19 -10.01 -3.15
CA LEU A 132 3.92 -9.96 -3.87
C LEU A 132 3.52 -11.30 -4.50
N ARG A 133 4.46 -12.05 -5.08
CA ARG A 133 4.16 -13.31 -5.78
C ARG A 133 3.55 -14.39 -4.88
N PRO A 134 4.02 -14.63 -3.64
CA PRO A 134 3.34 -15.56 -2.75
C PRO A 134 1.90 -15.14 -2.41
N LEU A 135 1.65 -13.84 -2.21
CA LEU A 135 0.29 -13.31 -1.98
C LEU A 135 -0.58 -13.42 -3.24
N TYR A 136 -0.01 -13.24 -4.43
CA TYR A 136 -0.70 -13.39 -5.70
C TYR A 136 -1.30 -14.79 -5.87
N PHE A 137 -0.58 -15.84 -5.46
CA PHE A 137 -1.12 -17.20 -5.56
C PHE A 137 -2.32 -17.48 -4.65
N PHE A 138 -2.53 -16.66 -3.61
CA PHE A 138 -3.74 -16.74 -2.77
C PHE A 138 -4.95 -16.05 -3.41
N ASN A 139 -4.73 -15.15 -4.37
CA ASN A 139 -5.80 -14.39 -5.02
C ASN A 139 -5.37 -13.89 -6.41
N ALA A 140 -5.14 -14.82 -7.34
CA ALA A 140 -4.57 -14.51 -8.66
C ALA A 140 -5.49 -13.62 -9.52
N LEU A 141 -6.78 -13.55 -9.17
CA LEU A 141 -7.78 -12.71 -9.83
C LEU A 141 -7.86 -11.29 -9.24
N ALA A 142 -7.22 -11.03 -8.09
CA ALA A 142 -7.32 -9.73 -7.41
C ALA A 142 -6.35 -8.70 -7.95
N PHE A 143 -5.07 -9.02 -8.08
CA PHE A 143 -4.04 -8.06 -8.48
C PHE A 143 -2.88 -8.73 -9.21
N TRP A 144 -2.06 -7.94 -9.91
CA TRP A 144 -0.81 -8.42 -10.50
C TRP A 144 0.40 -7.90 -9.73
N PRO A 145 1.38 -8.78 -9.39
CA PRO A 145 2.66 -8.33 -8.87
C PRO A 145 3.32 -7.29 -9.78
N ALA A 146 3.23 -7.45 -11.11
CA ALA A 146 3.71 -6.46 -12.10
C ALA A 146 3.14 -5.07 -11.88
N THR A 147 1.83 -4.96 -11.70
CA THR A 147 1.15 -3.70 -11.45
C THR A 147 1.61 -3.05 -10.14
N LEU A 148 1.62 -3.79 -9.03
CA LEU A 148 2.02 -3.21 -7.75
C LEU A 148 3.53 -2.88 -7.65
N SER A 149 4.38 -3.50 -8.46
CA SER A 149 5.79 -3.10 -8.60
C SER A 149 5.98 -1.79 -9.36
N VAL A 150 5.02 -1.40 -10.21
CA VAL A 150 5.02 -0.09 -10.88
C VAL A 150 4.09 0.91 -10.21
N PHE A 151 3.72 0.71 -8.95
CA PHE A 151 2.88 1.65 -8.23
C PHE A 151 3.55 3.04 -8.13
N PRO A 152 2.97 4.12 -8.70
CA PRO A 152 3.72 5.34 -8.97
C PRO A 152 4.37 6.04 -7.77
N LEU A 153 3.72 6.00 -6.60
CA LEU A 153 4.32 6.59 -5.39
C LEU A 153 5.52 5.80 -4.88
N LEU A 154 5.59 4.50 -5.13
CA LEU A 154 6.68 3.66 -4.67
C LEU A 154 7.83 3.63 -5.68
N THR A 155 7.52 3.54 -6.98
CA THR A 155 8.51 3.43 -8.06
C THR A 155 9.50 4.60 -8.11
N SER A 156 9.07 5.82 -7.78
CA SER A 156 9.98 6.99 -7.73
C SER A 156 11.14 6.83 -6.74
N TYR A 157 10.98 6.02 -5.70
CA TYR A 157 12.01 5.77 -4.70
C TYR A 157 12.87 4.54 -4.99
N TYR A 158 12.66 3.85 -6.13
CA TYR A 158 13.55 2.77 -6.56
C TYR A 158 14.89 3.30 -7.03
N PHE A 159 14.89 4.48 -7.66
CA PHE A 159 16.06 5.08 -8.29
C PHE A 159 16.81 6.06 -7.39
N LEU A 160 16.33 6.25 -6.16
CA LEU A 160 16.89 7.15 -5.14
C LEU A 160 17.03 6.39 -3.82
N TYR A 161 18.00 6.77 -3.00
CA TYR A 161 18.34 6.10 -1.75
C TYR A 161 17.52 6.61 -0.57
N TYR A 162 16.25 6.19 -0.54
CA TYR A 162 15.26 6.50 0.50
C TYR A 162 14.75 5.26 1.23
N THR A 163 14.07 5.46 2.36
CA THR A 163 13.60 4.39 3.26
C THR A 163 12.34 3.67 2.77
N ASP A 164 11.60 4.22 1.79
CA ASP A 164 10.27 3.75 1.36
C ASP A 164 10.23 2.30 0.91
N VAL A 165 11.23 1.92 0.10
CA VAL A 165 11.27 0.64 -0.60
C VAL A 165 11.36 -0.50 0.41
N TRP A 166 12.41 -0.50 1.23
CA TRP A 166 12.65 -1.53 2.23
C TRP A 166 11.64 -1.49 3.38
N SER A 167 11.16 -0.30 3.76
CA SER A 167 10.06 -0.15 4.72
C SER A 167 8.81 -0.89 4.25
N THR A 168 8.44 -0.73 2.98
CA THR A 168 7.26 -1.37 2.37
C THR A 168 7.46 -2.87 2.19
N ILE A 169 8.61 -3.28 1.68
CA ILE A 169 8.96 -4.70 1.48
C ILE A 169 8.87 -5.47 2.79
N LEU A 170 9.44 -4.96 3.88
CA LEU A 170 9.49 -5.69 5.14
C LEU A 170 8.11 -5.78 5.82
N ILE A 171 7.30 -4.72 5.78
CA ILE A 171 6.00 -4.72 6.46
C ILE A 171 4.94 -5.52 5.68
N VAL A 172 4.98 -5.50 4.35
CA VAL A 172 4.12 -6.38 3.55
C VAL A 172 4.69 -7.80 3.49
N GLY A 173 6.02 -7.97 3.61
CA GLY A 173 6.67 -9.26 3.82
C GLY A 173 6.23 -9.92 5.13
N SER A 174 6.03 -9.13 6.19
CA SER A 174 5.39 -9.57 7.44
C SER A 174 4.00 -10.16 7.16
N LEU A 175 3.12 -9.42 6.46
CA LEU A 175 1.82 -9.96 6.03
C LEU A 175 1.96 -11.26 5.21
N THR A 176 2.91 -11.30 4.27
CA THR A 176 3.15 -12.45 3.39
C THR A 176 3.49 -13.68 4.22
N LEU A 177 4.40 -13.59 5.17
CA LEU A 177 4.78 -14.70 6.06
C LEU A 177 3.61 -15.13 6.95
N ALA A 178 2.82 -14.18 7.46
CA ALA A 178 1.66 -14.43 8.30
C ALA A 178 0.51 -15.17 7.58
N VAL A 179 0.31 -14.88 6.29
CA VAL A 179 -0.75 -15.47 5.46
C VAL A 179 -0.32 -16.79 4.83
N THR A 180 0.89 -16.83 4.26
CA THR A 180 1.36 -17.97 3.45
C THR A 180 1.97 -19.09 4.29
N VAL A 181 2.45 -18.78 5.50
CA VAL A 181 2.94 -19.74 6.48
C VAL A 181 4.00 -20.74 5.91
N PRO A 182 5.04 -20.27 5.21
CA PRO A 182 5.96 -21.15 4.46
C PRO A 182 6.85 -22.03 5.35
N PHE A 183 7.03 -21.65 6.62
CA PHE A 183 7.87 -22.36 7.59
C PHE A 183 7.05 -23.09 8.66
N GLY A 184 5.76 -23.32 8.40
CA GLY A 184 4.80 -23.77 9.42
C GLY A 184 4.34 -22.62 10.31
N GLU A 185 3.24 -22.84 11.05
CA GLU A 185 2.47 -21.77 11.69
C GLU A 185 3.29 -20.95 12.69
N ARG A 186 3.85 -21.63 13.70
CA ARG A 186 4.58 -20.94 14.76
C ARG A 186 5.79 -20.18 14.21
N ALA A 187 6.63 -20.81 13.40
CA ALA A 187 7.86 -20.18 12.89
C ALA A 187 7.54 -19.02 11.93
N SER A 188 6.52 -19.16 11.08
CA SER A 188 6.13 -18.09 10.15
C SER A 188 5.53 -16.88 10.85
N ILE A 189 4.77 -17.08 11.94
CA ILE A 189 4.25 -15.97 12.76
C ILE A 189 5.38 -15.23 13.46
N TRP A 190 6.37 -15.94 14.02
CA TRP A 190 7.57 -15.31 14.58
C TRP A 190 8.39 -14.57 13.52
N ALA A 191 8.61 -15.19 12.36
CA ALA A 191 9.32 -14.55 11.25
C ALA A 191 8.57 -13.31 10.73
N SER A 192 7.24 -13.38 10.67
CA SER A 192 6.38 -12.25 10.35
C SER A 192 6.57 -11.10 11.34
N ALA A 193 6.51 -11.38 12.64
CA ALA A 193 6.71 -10.36 13.66
C ALA A 193 8.13 -9.77 13.59
N ILE A 194 9.17 -10.58 13.38
CA ILE A 194 10.54 -10.10 13.19
C ILE A 194 10.64 -9.17 11.97
N CYS A 195 10.03 -9.55 10.83
CA CYS A 195 9.97 -8.67 9.66
C CYS A 195 9.23 -7.35 9.95
N GLY A 196 8.13 -7.40 10.69
CA GLY A 196 7.41 -6.22 11.17
C GLY A 196 8.28 -5.31 12.04
N LEU A 197 9.06 -5.87 12.97
CA LEU A 197 10.02 -5.14 13.80
C LEU A 197 11.14 -4.52 12.97
N LEU A 198 11.75 -5.29 12.07
CA LEU A 198 12.80 -4.81 11.19
C LEU A 198 12.29 -3.68 10.30
N SER A 199 11.04 -3.74 9.84
CA SER A 199 10.43 -2.66 9.07
C SER A 199 10.35 -1.34 9.85
N CYS A 200 10.22 -1.42 11.19
CA CYS A 200 10.23 -0.25 12.07
C CYS A 200 11.61 0.43 12.09
N LEU A 201 12.69 -0.28 11.74
CA LEU A 201 14.04 0.31 11.59
C LEU A 201 14.18 1.19 10.35
N PHE A 202 13.19 1.21 9.47
CA PHE A 202 13.13 2.10 8.30
C PHE A 202 12.11 3.20 8.53
N ARG A 203 10.95 2.84 9.10
CA ARG A 203 9.88 3.77 9.45
C ARG A 203 9.16 3.36 10.71
N GLN A 204 9.15 4.26 11.69
CA GLN A 204 8.51 4.05 12.99
C GLN A 204 7.00 3.84 12.86
N THR A 205 6.35 4.46 11.88
CA THR A 205 4.92 4.30 11.61
C THR A 205 4.53 2.87 11.24
N ASN A 206 5.47 2.02 10.83
CA ASN A 206 5.21 0.61 10.56
C ASN A 206 4.76 -0.19 11.78
N ILE A 207 4.95 0.33 13.00
CA ILE A 207 4.40 -0.31 14.20
C ILE A 207 2.87 -0.42 14.13
N VAL A 208 2.19 0.54 13.50
CA VAL A 208 0.73 0.54 13.30
C VAL A 208 0.35 -0.57 12.31
N TRP A 209 1.08 -0.69 11.21
CA TRP A 209 0.87 -1.76 10.23
C TRP A 209 1.24 -3.14 10.79
N ASN A 210 2.17 -3.22 11.74
CA ASN A 210 2.48 -4.45 12.46
C ASN A 210 1.26 -4.90 13.31
N ALA A 211 0.50 -3.95 13.86
CA ALA A 211 -0.79 -4.25 14.50
C ALA A 211 -1.86 -4.70 13.49
N PHE A 212 -1.91 -4.12 12.29
CA PHE A 212 -2.77 -4.62 11.21
C PHE A 212 -2.46 -6.09 10.87
N VAL A 213 -1.18 -6.45 10.72
CA VAL A 213 -0.77 -7.84 10.46
C VAL A 213 -1.17 -8.76 11.60
N LEU A 214 -1.00 -8.35 12.87
CA LEU A 214 -1.50 -9.11 14.02
C LEU A 214 -3.01 -9.35 13.94
N VAL A 215 -3.80 -8.34 13.59
CA VAL A 215 -5.25 -8.49 13.41
C VAL A 215 -5.57 -9.52 12.33
N VAL A 216 -4.89 -9.47 11.18
CA VAL A 216 -5.09 -10.46 10.11
C VAL A 216 -4.68 -11.87 10.55
N VAL A 217 -3.59 -12.01 11.32
CA VAL A 217 -3.19 -13.30 11.90
C VAL A 217 -4.31 -13.84 12.77
N LEU A 218 -4.77 -13.07 13.75
CA LEU A 218 -5.82 -13.49 14.68
C LEU A 218 -7.11 -13.82 13.93
N GLU A 219 -7.57 -12.91 13.06
CA GLU A 219 -8.81 -13.04 12.31
C GLU A 219 -8.89 -14.35 11.53
N ARG A 220 -7.83 -14.68 10.77
CA ARG A 220 -7.80 -15.90 9.94
C ARG A 220 -7.93 -17.17 10.77
N ARG A 221 -7.34 -17.21 11.97
CA ARG A 221 -7.42 -18.38 12.87
C ARG A 221 -8.74 -18.40 13.63
N THR A 222 -9.22 -17.25 14.10
CA THR A 222 -10.51 -17.14 14.78
C THR A 222 -11.67 -17.56 13.87
N MET A 223 -11.63 -17.19 12.59
CA MET A 223 -12.63 -17.61 11.59
C MET A 223 -12.80 -19.12 11.53
N ILE A 224 -11.70 -19.87 11.62
CA ILE A 224 -11.66 -21.33 11.56
C ILE A 224 -12.03 -21.95 12.92
N HIS A 225 -11.38 -21.53 14.00
CA HIS A 225 -11.49 -22.21 15.30
C HIS A 225 -12.70 -21.80 16.14
N LYS A 226 -13.20 -20.57 16.00
CA LYS A 226 -14.34 -20.05 16.75
C LYS A 226 -15.59 -19.80 15.88
N GLY A 227 -15.44 -19.92 14.55
CA GLY A 227 -16.52 -19.79 13.56
C GLY A 227 -17.15 -18.40 13.55
N PHE A 228 -16.75 -17.51 12.64
CA PHE A 228 -17.44 -16.23 12.49
C PHE A 228 -18.86 -16.38 11.97
N ASN A 229 -19.76 -15.49 12.38
CA ASN A 229 -21.16 -15.47 11.96
C ASN A 229 -21.61 -14.08 11.51
N SER A 230 -22.90 -13.91 11.20
CA SER A 230 -23.45 -12.63 10.71
C SER A 230 -23.42 -11.49 11.75
N LEU A 231 -23.29 -11.79 13.05
CA LEU A 231 -23.25 -10.79 14.13
C LEU A 231 -21.85 -10.21 14.29
N ARG A 232 -21.61 -9.02 13.74
CA ARG A 232 -20.29 -8.35 13.74
C ARG A 232 -19.66 -8.24 15.13
N ILE A 233 -20.41 -7.80 16.13
CA ILE A 233 -19.93 -7.61 17.52
C ILE A 233 -19.43 -8.94 18.11
N ASN A 234 -20.16 -10.03 17.87
CA ASN A 234 -19.77 -11.36 18.34
C ASN A 234 -18.42 -11.79 17.73
N ASN A 235 -18.16 -11.47 16.47
CA ASN A 235 -16.88 -11.79 15.84
C ASN A 235 -15.71 -11.01 16.45
N TYR A 236 -15.90 -9.74 16.85
CA TYR A 236 -14.88 -9.01 17.61
C TYR A 236 -14.59 -9.64 18.97
N LEU A 237 -15.64 -10.08 19.70
CA LEU A 237 -15.47 -10.80 20.96
C LEU A 237 -14.71 -12.12 20.77
N LYS A 238 -15.08 -12.91 19.74
CA LYS A 238 -14.38 -14.14 19.37
C LYS A 238 -12.91 -13.89 19.04
N LEU A 239 -12.59 -12.79 18.35
CA LEU A 239 -11.21 -12.40 18.02
C LEU A 239 -10.40 -12.18 19.30
N ILE A 240 -10.94 -11.40 20.24
CA ILE A 240 -10.29 -11.07 21.51
C ILE A 240 -10.08 -12.34 22.34
N ILE A 241 -11.12 -13.16 22.52
CA ILE A 241 -11.06 -14.42 23.27
C ILE A 241 -9.99 -15.34 22.67
N HIS A 242 -10.01 -15.53 21.35
CA HIS A 242 -9.05 -16.39 20.67
C HIS A 242 -7.61 -15.88 20.80
N GLY A 243 -7.40 -14.56 20.74
CA GLY A 243 -6.10 -13.94 20.96
C GLY A 243 -5.57 -14.11 22.38
N ILE A 244 -6.45 -14.09 23.39
CA ILE A 244 -6.09 -14.37 24.79
C ILE A 244 -5.74 -15.85 24.98
N GLU A 245 -6.60 -16.76 24.50
CA GLU A 245 -6.38 -18.21 24.58
C GLU A 245 -5.07 -18.65 23.90
N ASN A 246 -4.74 -18.02 22.77
CA ASN A 246 -3.57 -18.35 21.95
C ASN A 246 -2.50 -17.26 22.01
N TRP A 247 -2.37 -16.60 23.17
CA TRP A 247 -1.44 -15.49 23.35
C TRP A 247 -0.01 -15.85 22.94
N ASN A 248 0.51 -16.97 23.46
CA ASN A 248 1.90 -17.37 23.24
C ASN A 248 2.25 -17.70 21.78
N SER A 249 1.28 -18.20 21.02
CA SER A 249 1.50 -18.62 19.63
C SER A 249 1.22 -17.49 18.63
N LEU A 250 0.19 -16.67 18.88
CA LEU A 250 -0.29 -15.67 17.91
C LEU A 250 0.08 -14.23 18.29
N VAL A 251 -0.10 -13.85 19.55
CA VAL A 251 -0.02 -12.44 19.99
C VAL A 251 1.38 -12.07 20.49
N LEU A 252 2.00 -12.94 21.29
CA LEU A 252 3.29 -12.74 21.93
C LEU A 252 4.39 -12.27 20.96
N PRO A 253 4.54 -12.84 19.74
CA PRO A 253 5.56 -12.40 18.79
C PRO A 253 5.44 -10.91 18.43
N TYR A 254 4.21 -10.42 18.24
CA TYR A 254 3.94 -9.00 17.95
C TYR A 254 3.95 -8.13 19.20
N ALA A 255 3.51 -8.67 20.34
CA ALA A 255 3.53 -7.98 21.63
C ALA A 255 4.96 -7.60 22.05
N VAL A 256 5.95 -8.46 21.77
CA VAL A 256 7.37 -8.13 21.96
C VAL A 256 7.75 -6.88 21.17
N ASN A 257 7.32 -6.77 19.91
CA ASN A 257 7.60 -5.59 19.10
C ASN A 257 6.97 -4.31 19.69
N PHE A 258 5.72 -4.40 20.16
CA PHE A 258 5.05 -3.26 20.79
C PHE A 258 5.74 -2.85 22.09
N ALA A 259 6.18 -3.81 22.90
CA ALA A 259 6.94 -3.53 24.12
C ALA A 259 8.29 -2.86 23.81
N LEU A 260 9.04 -3.37 22.82
CA LEU A 260 10.30 -2.76 22.38
C LEU A 260 10.09 -1.35 21.83
N PHE A 261 9.02 -1.13 21.04
CA PHE A 261 8.67 0.18 20.53
C PHE A 261 8.29 1.15 21.66
N LEU A 262 7.54 0.68 22.66
CA LEU A 262 7.20 1.49 23.84
C LEU A 262 8.45 1.87 24.64
N ILE A 263 9.38 0.93 24.86
CA ILE A 263 10.68 1.21 25.51
C ILE A 263 11.44 2.27 24.69
N PHE A 264 11.47 2.14 23.37
CA PHE A 264 12.06 3.15 22.48
C PHE A 264 11.40 4.53 22.66
N LEU A 265 10.07 4.61 22.70
CA LEU A 265 9.35 5.87 22.90
C LEU A 265 9.66 6.50 24.25
N LEU A 266 9.71 5.69 25.33
CA LEU A 266 10.04 6.17 26.67
C LEU A 266 11.48 6.66 26.77
N TYR A 267 12.42 5.97 26.11
CA TYR A 267 13.83 6.36 26.09
C TYR A 267 14.10 7.59 25.21
N ASN A 268 13.50 7.66 24.03
CA ASN A 268 13.75 8.73 23.06
C ASN A 268 12.87 9.97 23.28
N GLY A 269 11.70 9.83 23.91
CA GLY A 269 10.76 10.93 24.16
C GLY A 269 10.00 11.43 22.93
N SER A 270 10.19 10.82 21.76
CA SER A 270 9.49 11.14 20.51
C SER A 270 9.46 9.95 19.57
N VAL A 271 8.54 9.97 18.60
CA VAL A 271 8.47 8.95 17.55
C VAL A 271 9.65 9.07 16.57
N THR A 272 10.09 10.29 16.24
CA THR A 272 11.24 10.54 15.36
C THR A 272 12.55 10.57 16.14
N LEU A 273 13.66 10.16 15.51
CA LEU A 273 14.99 10.15 16.14
C LEU A 273 15.64 11.54 16.16
N GLY A 274 15.67 12.20 15.00
CA GLY A 274 16.17 13.56 14.81
C GLY A 274 15.06 14.57 14.49
N ASP A 275 15.47 15.84 14.34
CA ASP A 275 14.65 17.00 13.98
C ASP A 275 13.29 17.10 14.72
N LYS A 276 13.26 16.75 16.01
CA LYS A 276 12.03 16.61 16.81
C LYS A 276 11.16 17.87 16.82
N SER A 277 11.76 19.06 16.73
CA SER A 277 11.04 20.34 16.68
C SER A 277 10.20 20.52 15.42
N SER A 278 10.60 19.93 14.29
CA SER A 278 9.89 20.04 13.01
C SER A 278 8.86 18.92 12.82
N HIS A 279 8.90 17.89 13.66
CA HIS A 279 8.06 16.69 13.57
C HIS A 279 7.18 16.49 14.80
N VAL A 280 6.60 17.59 15.32
CA VAL A 280 5.56 17.50 16.35
C VAL A 280 4.30 16.89 15.72
N ALA A 281 3.74 15.87 16.37
CA ALA A 281 2.50 15.25 15.93
C ALA A 281 1.37 16.29 15.89
N GLY A 282 0.80 16.50 14.70
CA GLY A 282 -0.34 17.38 14.49
C GLY A 282 -1.66 16.61 14.54
N PHE A 283 -2.79 17.32 14.48
CA PHE A 283 -4.09 16.72 14.22
C PHE A 283 -4.62 17.22 12.88
N HIS A 284 -4.20 16.56 11.80
CA HIS A 284 -4.52 16.95 10.41
C HIS A 284 -5.54 15.97 9.82
N LEU A 285 -6.80 16.01 10.29
CA LEU A 285 -7.83 15.04 9.91
C LEU A 285 -8.12 14.99 8.40
N VAL A 286 -7.91 16.11 7.69
CA VAL A 286 -8.10 16.21 6.23
C VAL A 286 -7.16 15.28 5.45
N GLN A 287 -6.04 14.86 6.04
CA GLN A 287 -5.11 13.87 5.45
C GLN A 287 -5.80 12.57 5.05
N MET A 288 -6.84 12.16 5.78
CA MET A 288 -7.64 11.00 5.41
C MET A 288 -8.25 11.20 4.02
N PHE A 289 -8.85 12.37 3.74
CA PHE A 289 -9.44 12.66 2.45
C PHE A 289 -8.41 12.80 1.32
N TYR A 290 -7.22 13.33 1.61
CA TYR A 290 -6.12 13.33 0.66
C TYR A 290 -5.70 11.89 0.32
N CYS A 291 -5.54 11.02 1.32
CA CYS A 291 -5.23 9.61 1.10
C CYS A 291 -6.30 8.93 0.24
N LEU A 292 -7.58 9.11 0.57
CA LEU A 292 -8.70 8.54 -0.19
C LEU A 292 -8.77 9.07 -1.63
N LEU A 293 -8.45 10.34 -1.87
CA LEU A 293 -8.35 10.91 -3.21
C LEU A 293 -7.26 10.20 -4.03
N PHE A 294 -6.08 9.99 -3.44
CA PHE A 294 -4.98 9.29 -4.11
C PHE A 294 -5.35 7.83 -4.38
N ILE A 295 -5.97 7.13 -3.42
CA ILE A 295 -6.47 5.77 -3.63
C ILE A 295 -7.48 5.74 -4.77
N THR A 296 -8.45 6.64 -4.79
CA THR A 296 -9.47 6.75 -5.84
C THR A 296 -8.83 6.98 -7.21
N PHE A 297 -7.86 7.89 -7.31
CA PHE A 297 -7.18 8.21 -8.56
C PHE A 297 -6.32 7.06 -9.09
N PHE A 298 -5.51 6.43 -8.25
CA PHE A 298 -4.66 5.32 -8.70
C PHE A 298 -5.49 4.07 -9.03
N SER A 299 -6.59 3.83 -8.32
CA SER A 299 -7.42 2.65 -8.52
C SER A 299 -8.53 2.81 -9.58
N VAL A 300 -8.55 3.89 -10.38
CA VAL A 300 -9.60 4.11 -11.40
C VAL A 300 -9.89 2.84 -12.22
N PRO A 301 -8.90 2.12 -12.78
CA PRO A 301 -9.16 0.90 -13.55
C PRO A 301 -9.79 -0.25 -12.75
N VAL A 302 -9.70 -0.23 -11.42
CA VAL A 302 -10.20 -1.29 -10.54
C VAL A 302 -11.70 -1.16 -10.28
N TRP A 303 -12.16 0.04 -9.91
CA TRP A 303 -13.56 0.29 -9.52
C TRP A 303 -14.41 0.90 -10.63
N PHE A 304 -13.81 1.50 -11.66
CA PHE A 304 -14.57 2.22 -12.68
C PHE A 304 -15.44 1.27 -13.51
N CYS A 305 -16.74 1.48 -13.46
CA CYS A 305 -17.72 0.96 -14.41
C CYS A 305 -18.95 1.88 -14.39
N ARG A 306 -19.75 1.83 -15.48
CA ARG A 306 -20.95 2.65 -15.62
C ARG A 306 -21.93 2.46 -14.46
N SER A 307 -22.18 1.21 -14.06
CA SER A 307 -23.05 0.86 -12.93
C SER A 307 -22.57 1.46 -11.61
N PHE A 308 -21.26 1.44 -11.33
CA PHE A 308 -20.69 2.03 -10.12
C PHE A 308 -20.90 3.54 -10.06
N LEU A 309 -20.71 4.23 -11.19
CA LEU A 309 -21.00 5.66 -11.29
C LEU A 309 -22.49 5.96 -11.15
N LEU A 310 -23.35 5.17 -11.79
CA LEU A 310 -24.80 5.29 -11.66
C LEU A 310 -25.26 5.00 -10.23
N ASN A 311 -24.61 4.08 -9.52
CA ASN A 311 -24.89 3.81 -8.12
C ASN A 311 -24.56 5.03 -7.24
N TYR A 312 -23.43 5.70 -7.49
CA TYR A 312 -23.12 6.96 -6.80
C TYR A 312 -24.18 8.04 -7.07
N VAL A 313 -24.55 8.25 -8.33
CA VAL A 313 -25.58 9.24 -8.71
C VAL A 313 -26.94 8.88 -8.11
N SER A 314 -27.34 7.62 -8.18
CA SER A 314 -28.58 7.12 -7.58
C SER A 314 -28.59 7.39 -6.08
N ARG A 315 -27.49 7.06 -5.38
CA ARG A 315 -27.33 7.30 -3.95
C ARG A 315 -27.45 8.78 -3.58
N THR A 316 -26.88 9.70 -4.37
CA THR A 316 -27.01 11.14 -4.09
C THR A 316 -28.40 11.67 -4.38
N VAL A 317 -29.14 11.10 -5.34
CA VAL A 317 -30.53 11.46 -5.66
C VAL A 317 -31.53 10.88 -4.65
N VAL A 318 -31.34 9.62 -4.22
CA VAL A 318 -32.23 8.94 -3.27
C VAL A 318 -32.03 9.44 -1.85
N TYR A 319 -30.79 9.77 -1.47
CA TYR A 319 -30.44 10.26 -0.13
C TYR A 319 -29.83 11.68 -0.18
N PRO A 320 -30.56 12.70 -0.68
CA PRO A 320 -30.00 14.02 -0.91
C PRO A 320 -29.66 14.75 0.40
N ILE A 321 -30.53 14.62 1.42
CA ILE A 321 -30.32 15.24 2.74
C ILE A 321 -29.05 14.70 3.40
N TRP A 322 -28.87 13.37 3.40
CA TRP A 322 -27.65 12.73 3.94
C TRP A 322 -26.40 13.15 3.17
N THR A 323 -26.46 13.18 1.84
CA THR A 323 -25.36 13.64 0.98
C THR A 323 -24.96 15.09 1.32
N ILE A 324 -25.93 15.98 1.54
CA ILE A 324 -25.68 17.36 1.93
C ILE A 324 -25.00 17.41 3.31
N PHE A 325 -25.48 16.67 4.30
CA PHE A 325 -24.87 16.63 5.63
C PHE A 325 -23.44 16.10 5.61
N GLU A 326 -23.15 15.07 4.81
CA GLU A 326 -21.80 14.53 4.66
C GLU A 326 -20.86 15.53 4.00
N ILE A 327 -21.29 16.20 2.92
CA ILE A 327 -20.50 17.25 2.26
C ILE A 327 -20.24 18.41 3.22
N LEU A 328 -21.25 18.86 3.97
CA LEU A 328 -21.10 19.89 5.00
C LEU A 328 -20.15 19.44 6.12
N GLY A 329 -20.23 18.17 6.54
CA GLY A 329 -19.30 17.57 7.50
C GLY A 329 -17.86 17.56 6.98
N ILE A 330 -17.65 17.20 5.72
CA ILE A 330 -16.34 17.28 5.06
C ILE A 330 -15.84 18.73 5.01
N MET A 331 -16.70 19.69 4.63
CA MET A 331 -16.36 21.13 4.64
C MET A 331 -15.96 21.60 6.04
N MET A 332 -16.63 21.08 7.08
CA MET A 332 -16.32 21.38 8.47
C MET A 332 -14.94 20.84 8.88
N ILE A 333 -14.64 19.60 8.47
CA ILE A 333 -13.33 18.99 8.70
C ILE A 333 -12.23 19.79 7.97
N ILE A 334 -12.47 20.19 6.72
CA ILE A 334 -11.56 21.08 5.97
C ILE A 334 -11.37 22.41 6.70
N ARG A 335 -12.42 22.99 7.27
CA ARG A 335 -12.35 24.30 7.95
C ARG A 335 -11.53 24.27 9.23
N PHE A 336 -11.66 23.21 10.04
CA PHE A 336 -11.09 23.15 11.39
C PHE A 336 -9.85 22.27 11.51
N PHE A 337 -9.68 21.30 10.62
CA PHE A 337 -8.60 20.29 10.73
C PHE A 337 -7.68 20.25 9.50
N THR A 338 -7.67 21.27 8.64
CA THR A 338 -6.59 21.44 7.64
C THR A 338 -5.38 22.04 8.33
N VAL A 339 -4.23 21.38 8.22
CA VAL A 339 -2.93 21.92 8.66
C VAL A 339 -2.08 22.17 7.42
N VAL A 340 -1.58 23.40 7.24
CA VAL A 340 -0.70 23.74 6.12
C VAL A 340 0.71 23.93 6.67
N HIS A 341 1.53 22.88 6.54
CA HIS A 341 2.90 22.91 7.03
C HIS A 341 3.76 23.89 6.20
N PRO A 342 4.67 24.69 6.81
CA PRO A 342 5.54 25.62 6.08
C PRO A 342 6.36 24.95 4.96
N TYR A 343 6.88 23.73 5.18
CA TYR A 343 7.61 22.99 4.14
C TYR A 343 6.79 22.74 2.87
N LEU A 344 5.48 22.50 2.98
CA LEU A 344 4.60 22.31 1.82
C LEU A 344 4.52 23.57 0.94
N LEU A 345 4.72 24.76 1.53
CA LEU A 345 4.66 26.04 0.83
C LEU A 345 6.05 26.53 0.40
N ALA A 346 7.11 26.03 1.03
CA ALA A 346 8.47 26.45 0.76
C ALA A 346 9.16 25.56 -0.29
N ASP A 347 8.88 24.25 -0.32
CA ASP A 347 9.63 23.31 -1.15
C ASP A 347 8.89 22.96 -2.46
N ASN A 348 9.27 23.63 -3.55
CA ASN A 348 8.67 23.41 -4.88
C ASN A 348 9.27 22.23 -5.66
N ARG A 349 10.14 21.43 -5.03
CA ARG A 349 10.73 20.21 -5.62
C ARG A 349 9.78 19.02 -5.57
N HIS A 350 8.63 19.15 -4.91
CA HIS A 350 7.67 18.05 -4.72
C HIS A 350 6.36 18.28 -5.51
N ILE A 351 5.77 17.23 -6.07
CA ILE A 351 4.48 17.30 -6.78
C ILE A 351 3.37 17.75 -5.82
N ALA A 352 3.46 17.35 -4.55
CA ALA A 352 2.53 17.76 -3.49
C ALA A 352 2.41 19.29 -3.38
N PHE A 353 3.51 20.03 -3.53
CA PHE A 353 3.51 21.50 -3.56
C PHE A 353 2.60 22.03 -4.66
N TYR A 354 2.71 21.50 -5.88
CA TYR A 354 1.92 21.97 -7.02
C TYR A 354 0.45 21.57 -6.91
N LEU A 355 0.16 20.34 -6.46
CA LEU A 355 -1.21 19.90 -6.19
C LEU A 355 -1.88 20.79 -5.14
N PHE A 356 -1.17 21.11 -4.07
CA PHE A 356 -1.71 21.99 -3.04
C PHE A 356 -1.89 23.42 -3.57
N LYS A 357 -0.86 24.01 -4.18
CA LYS A 357 -0.87 25.39 -4.66
C LYS A 357 -1.88 25.63 -5.79
N LYS A 358 -2.00 24.70 -6.74
CA LYS A 358 -2.80 24.89 -7.95
C LYS A 358 -4.23 24.34 -7.86
N LEU A 359 -4.47 23.35 -6.98
CA LEU A 359 -5.75 22.66 -6.89
C LEU A 359 -6.39 22.79 -5.49
N ILE A 360 -5.80 22.16 -4.47
CA ILE A 360 -6.43 21.99 -3.15
C ILE A 360 -6.57 23.33 -2.40
N GLY A 361 -5.50 24.13 -2.39
CA GLY A 361 -5.38 25.37 -1.63
C GLY A 361 -5.46 26.66 -2.46
N ARG A 362 -5.75 26.57 -3.76
CA ARG A 362 -5.69 27.72 -4.69
C ARG A 362 -6.60 28.88 -4.29
N ASN A 363 -7.87 28.61 -3.97
CA ASN A 363 -8.83 29.61 -3.51
C ASN A 363 -9.92 28.96 -2.63
N ARG A 364 -10.70 29.79 -1.91
CA ARG A 364 -11.77 29.29 -1.02
C ARG A 364 -12.82 28.47 -1.77
N PHE A 365 -13.15 28.85 -3.00
CA PHE A 365 -14.14 28.13 -3.81
C PHE A 365 -13.70 26.69 -4.09
N LEU A 366 -12.49 26.48 -4.62
CA LEU A 366 -11.93 25.16 -4.89
C LEU A 366 -11.78 24.35 -3.61
N LYS A 367 -11.23 24.95 -2.55
CA LYS A 367 -10.99 24.31 -1.27
C LYS A 367 -12.26 23.74 -0.64
N TYR A 368 -13.39 24.44 -0.72
CA TYR A 368 -14.62 24.04 -0.05
C TYR A 368 -15.65 23.42 -1.00
N PHE A 369 -15.96 24.08 -2.12
CA PHE A 369 -17.07 23.69 -2.99
C PHE A 369 -16.68 22.67 -4.07
N VAL A 370 -15.40 22.56 -4.43
CA VAL A 370 -14.95 21.55 -5.41
C VAL A 370 -14.32 20.35 -4.73
N MET A 371 -13.42 20.58 -3.76
CA MET A 371 -12.76 19.48 -3.06
C MET A 371 -13.69 18.68 -2.17
N ALA A 372 -14.68 19.28 -1.48
CA ALA A 372 -15.57 18.52 -0.60
C ALA A 372 -16.41 17.46 -1.36
N PRO A 373 -17.05 17.76 -2.51
CA PRO A 373 -17.69 16.73 -3.33
C PRO A 373 -16.71 15.68 -3.86
N ILE A 374 -15.48 16.06 -4.22
CA ILE A 374 -14.44 15.12 -4.65
C ILE A 374 -14.06 14.15 -3.52
N TYR A 375 -13.91 14.65 -2.29
CA TYR A 375 -13.61 13.81 -1.13
C TYR A 375 -14.80 12.92 -0.74
N HIS A 376 -16.03 13.43 -0.89
CA HIS A 376 -17.23 12.63 -0.71
C HIS A 376 -17.27 11.46 -1.70
N PHE A 377 -17.04 11.72 -2.99
CA PHE A 377 -16.93 10.68 -4.01
C PHE A 377 -15.77 9.72 -3.73
N SER A 378 -14.61 10.22 -3.32
CA SER A 378 -13.45 9.39 -3.00
C SER A 378 -13.71 8.46 -1.80
N THR A 379 -14.51 8.92 -0.84
CA THR A 379 -14.95 8.14 0.32
C THR A 379 -15.92 7.06 -0.12
N PHE A 380 -16.87 7.39 -1.00
CA PHE A 380 -17.77 6.41 -1.61
C PHE A 380 -16.98 5.34 -2.38
N VAL A 381 -16.04 5.74 -3.23
CA VAL A 381 -15.20 4.82 -4.01
C VAL A 381 -14.47 3.83 -3.10
N TYR A 382 -13.76 4.35 -2.10
CA TYR A 382 -13.02 3.52 -1.16
C TYR A 382 -13.91 2.50 -0.43
N LEU A 383 -15.13 2.91 -0.03
CA LEU A 383 -16.03 2.06 0.72
C LEU A 383 -16.79 1.04 -0.15
N GLU A 384 -17.34 1.49 -1.28
CA GLU A 384 -18.16 0.67 -2.16
C GLU A 384 -17.33 -0.28 -3.03
N ALA A 385 -16.06 0.03 -3.32
CA ALA A 385 -15.19 -0.89 -4.03
C ALA A 385 -14.92 -2.17 -3.20
N VAL A 386 -14.75 -2.02 -1.88
CA VAL A 386 -14.47 -3.16 -0.97
C VAL A 386 -15.73 -3.93 -0.60
N ARG A 387 -16.88 -3.27 -0.47
CA ARG A 387 -18.09 -3.88 0.10
C ARG A 387 -18.52 -5.21 -0.54
N PRO A 388 -18.53 -5.37 -1.88
CA PRO A 388 -18.88 -6.65 -2.52
C PRO A 388 -17.85 -7.76 -2.30
N THR A 389 -16.63 -7.40 -1.89
CA THR A 389 -15.49 -8.33 -1.74
C THR A 389 -15.25 -8.72 -0.28
N VAL A 390 -16.02 -8.18 0.66
CA VAL A 390 -15.93 -8.53 2.08
C VAL A 390 -16.48 -9.94 2.29
N PHE A 391 -15.73 -10.75 3.04
CA PHE A 391 -16.08 -12.12 3.36
C PHE A 391 -17.48 -12.21 4.00
N PHE A 392 -18.35 -13.02 3.40
CA PHE A 392 -19.69 -13.28 3.90
C PHE A 392 -19.67 -14.44 4.91
N PHE A 393 -20.26 -14.23 6.08
CA PHE A 393 -20.40 -15.28 7.10
C PHE A 393 -21.85 -15.73 7.21
N HIS A 394 -22.09 -17.02 7.03
CA HIS A 394 -23.40 -17.61 7.25
C HIS A 394 -23.81 -17.45 8.74
N PRO A 395 -25.10 -17.26 9.06
CA PRO A 395 -25.53 -17.09 10.45
C PRO A 395 -25.21 -18.30 11.36
N ILE A 396 -25.24 -19.51 10.79
CA ILE A 396 -25.18 -20.78 11.55
C ILE A 396 -24.03 -21.69 11.09
N LEU A 397 -23.74 -21.73 9.78
CA LEU A 397 -22.86 -22.75 9.23
C LEU A 397 -21.41 -22.27 9.37
N PRO A 398 -20.50 -23.09 9.94
CA PRO A 398 -19.09 -22.74 9.98
C PRO A 398 -18.50 -22.75 8.58
N ILE A 399 -17.35 -22.11 8.42
CA ILE A 399 -16.57 -22.17 7.19
C ILE A 399 -16.00 -23.58 7.06
N GLU A 400 -16.08 -24.17 5.87
CA GLU A 400 -15.60 -25.54 5.61
C GLU A 400 -14.07 -25.64 5.58
N VAL A 401 -13.40 -24.50 5.41
CA VAL A 401 -11.95 -24.36 5.36
C VAL A 401 -11.33 -24.64 6.73
N LYS A 402 -10.41 -25.61 6.78
CA LYS A 402 -9.76 -26.07 8.02
C LYS A 402 -8.37 -25.46 8.27
N SER A 403 -7.73 -24.93 7.23
CA SER A 403 -6.37 -24.37 7.33
C SER A 403 -6.36 -22.88 7.02
N PRO A 404 -5.60 -22.06 7.78
CA PRO A 404 -5.45 -20.65 7.48
C PRO A 404 -4.84 -20.35 6.11
N VAL A 405 -4.10 -21.29 5.49
CA VAL A 405 -3.51 -21.10 4.14
C VAL A 405 -4.52 -21.32 3.01
N ASP A 406 -5.63 -21.99 3.29
CA ASP A 406 -6.67 -22.27 2.28
C ASP A 406 -7.72 -21.15 2.24
N LEU A 407 -7.69 -20.21 3.20
CA LEU A 407 -8.57 -19.06 3.22
C LEU A 407 -8.17 -18.04 2.13
N PRO A 408 -9.14 -17.47 1.39
CA PRO A 408 -8.83 -16.43 0.41
C PRO A 408 -8.26 -15.18 1.08
N LEU A 409 -7.50 -14.40 0.30
CA LEU A 409 -7.02 -13.09 0.73
C LEU A 409 -8.10 -12.03 0.48
N GLN A 410 -9.07 -11.98 1.38
CA GLN A 410 -10.22 -11.06 1.37
C GLN A 410 -10.37 -10.40 2.75
N PHE A 411 -10.93 -9.19 2.75
CA PHE A 411 -11.26 -8.51 4.00
C PHE A 411 -12.44 -9.18 4.69
N THR A 412 -12.43 -9.17 6.02
CA THR A 412 -13.67 -9.26 6.81
C THR A 412 -14.02 -7.87 7.33
N HIS A 413 -15.15 -7.71 8.02
CA HIS A 413 -15.48 -6.45 8.68
C HIS A 413 -14.44 -6.04 9.74
N ILE A 414 -13.69 -6.98 10.33
CA ILE A 414 -12.64 -6.70 11.32
C ILE A 414 -11.39 -6.14 10.64
N SER A 415 -10.76 -6.87 9.71
CA SER A 415 -9.58 -6.40 8.99
C SER A 415 -9.85 -5.12 8.19
N TRP A 416 -11.05 -4.96 7.62
CA TRP A 416 -11.41 -3.71 6.97
C TRP A 416 -11.48 -2.53 7.95
N SER A 417 -12.08 -2.72 9.13
CA SER A 417 -12.08 -1.70 10.20
C SER A 417 -10.66 -1.40 10.68
N ALA A 418 -9.83 -2.43 10.84
CA ALA A 418 -8.43 -2.27 11.24
C ALA A 418 -7.62 -1.49 10.20
N LEU A 419 -7.85 -1.71 8.90
CA LEU A 419 -7.22 -0.94 7.83
C LEU A 419 -7.58 0.55 7.91
N ILE A 420 -8.85 0.87 8.13
CA ILE A 420 -9.31 2.27 8.26
C ILE A 420 -8.64 2.92 9.48
N ILE A 421 -8.61 2.23 10.63
CA ILE A 421 -7.95 2.72 11.86
C ILE A 421 -6.45 2.92 11.63
N CYS A 422 -5.76 1.96 11.01
CA CYS A 422 -4.33 2.06 10.73
C CYS A 422 -4.02 3.20 9.75
N THR A 423 -4.87 3.41 8.75
CA THR A 423 -4.77 4.54 7.84
C THR A 423 -4.91 5.84 8.62
N LEU A 424 -5.94 6.00 9.45
CA LEU A 424 -6.13 7.19 10.29
C LEU A 424 -4.92 7.45 11.20
N LEU A 425 -4.43 6.42 11.90
CA LEU A 425 -3.29 6.53 12.83
C LEU A 425 -1.97 6.87 12.13
N THR A 426 -1.84 6.62 10.84
CA THR A 426 -0.60 6.88 10.09
C THR A 426 -0.65 8.19 9.32
N VAL A 427 -1.82 8.61 8.83
CA VAL A 427 -1.95 9.84 8.02
C VAL A 427 -2.36 11.07 8.83
N VAL A 428 -3.25 10.94 9.83
CA VAL A 428 -3.80 12.08 10.59
C VAL A 428 -2.76 12.75 11.48
N PRO A 429 -1.86 12.02 12.17
CA PRO A 429 -0.82 12.65 12.99
C PRO A 429 0.23 13.44 12.18
N SER A 430 0.34 13.19 10.87
CA SER A 430 1.31 13.86 10.02
C SER A 430 0.82 15.26 9.60
N PRO A 431 1.47 16.34 10.03
CA PRO A 431 1.06 17.70 9.65
C PRO A 431 1.33 17.99 8.17
N LEU A 432 2.30 17.29 7.56
CA LEU A 432 2.74 17.52 6.18
C LEU A 432 1.91 16.71 5.19
N PHE A 433 1.31 17.38 4.20
CA PHE A 433 0.69 16.72 3.05
C PHE A 433 1.79 16.05 2.20
N GLU A 434 1.94 14.74 2.37
CA GLU A 434 3.06 13.96 1.87
C GLU A 434 2.53 12.63 1.33
N PRO A 435 2.46 12.44 0.00
CA PRO A 435 1.91 11.24 -0.63
C PRO A 435 2.56 9.93 -0.21
N ARG A 436 3.81 9.97 0.28
CA ARG A 436 4.55 8.79 0.76
C ARG A 436 3.82 8.04 1.86
N TYR A 437 3.08 8.74 2.73
CA TYR A 437 2.27 8.09 3.77
C TYR A 437 1.06 7.32 3.22
N TYR A 438 0.71 7.51 1.95
CA TYR A 438 -0.41 6.82 1.29
C TYR A 438 0.02 5.53 0.58
N ILE A 439 1.32 5.23 0.54
CA ILE A 439 1.84 3.99 -0.06
C ILE A 439 1.23 2.77 0.63
N LEU A 440 1.37 2.66 1.95
CA LEU A 440 0.88 1.50 2.70
C LEU A 440 -0.66 1.41 2.75
N PRO A 441 -1.41 2.50 2.99
CA PRO A 441 -2.87 2.47 2.83
C PRO A 441 -3.33 1.94 1.49
N TYR A 442 -2.71 2.40 0.38
CA TYR A 442 -3.04 1.90 -0.96
C TYR A 442 -2.70 0.41 -1.11
N ILE A 443 -1.48 0.01 -0.76
CA ILE A 443 -1.01 -1.37 -0.95
C ILE A 443 -1.83 -2.36 -0.12
N PHE A 444 -2.07 -2.09 1.18
CA PHE A 444 -2.90 -2.95 2.01
C PHE A 444 -4.36 -2.97 1.57
N TRP A 445 -4.91 -1.85 1.11
CA TRP A 445 -6.26 -1.84 0.52
C TRP A 445 -6.32 -2.69 -0.75
N ARG A 446 -5.35 -2.52 -1.65
CA ARG A 446 -5.35 -3.09 -3.00
C ARG A 446 -5.09 -4.60 -3.01
N ILE A 447 -4.21 -5.10 -2.14
CA ILE A 447 -3.86 -6.53 -2.05
C ILE A 447 -5.07 -7.41 -1.70
N PHE A 448 -6.00 -6.90 -0.89
CA PHE A 448 -7.19 -7.63 -0.44
C PHE A 448 -8.43 -7.36 -1.32
N LEU A 449 -8.35 -6.41 -2.25
CA LEU A 449 -9.46 -5.99 -3.08
C LEU A 449 -9.52 -6.80 -4.38
N LEU A 450 -10.69 -7.37 -4.68
CA LEU A 450 -11.00 -7.94 -5.99
C LEU A 450 -11.39 -6.83 -6.98
N VAL A 451 -11.01 -6.99 -8.25
CA VAL A 451 -11.44 -6.07 -9.30
C VAL A 451 -12.94 -6.25 -9.59
N SER A 452 -13.58 -5.19 -10.06
CA SER A 452 -14.98 -5.29 -10.51
C SER A 452 -15.08 -6.30 -11.68
N PRO A 453 -15.95 -7.31 -11.60
CA PRO A 453 -16.18 -8.25 -12.69
C PRO A 453 -16.97 -7.59 -13.84
N GLU A 454 -17.56 -6.42 -13.59
CA GLU A 454 -18.40 -5.74 -14.57
C GLU A 454 -17.55 -5.08 -15.65
N PRO A 455 -18.03 -5.05 -16.91
CA PRO A 455 -17.38 -4.32 -17.98
C PRO A 455 -17.40 -2.81 -17.72
N PHE A 456 -16.43 -2.09 -18.27
CA PHE A 456 -16.33 -0.64 -18.09
C PHE A 456 -17.59 0.12 -18.55
N PHE A 457 -18.21 -0.30 -19.66
CA PHE A 457 -19.30 0.44 -20.33
C PHE A 457 -20.51 -0.40 -20.77
N ALA A 458 -20.55 -1.72 -20.54
CA ALA A 458 -21.65 -2.54 -21.07
C ALA A 458 -22.97 -2.32 -20.31
N VAL A 459 -24.08 -2.63 -21.00
CA VAL A 459 -25.43 -2.56 -20.43
C VAL A 459 -25.70 -3.84 -19.63
N PRO A 460 -26.24 -3.78 -18.40
CA PRO A 460 -26.47 -4.95 -17.55
C PRO A 460 -27.30 -6.08 -18.19
N THR A 461 -28.11 -5.78 -19.20
CA THR A 461 -28.96 -6.78 -19.89
C THR A 461 -28.19 -7.71 -20.84
N GLU A 462 -26.94 -7.38 -21.21
CA GLU A 462 -26.09 -8.22 -22.09
C GLU A 462 -25.05 -9.03 -21.31
N MET A 463 -25.32 -9.33 -20.03
CA MET A 463 -24.42 -10.08 -19.14
C MET A 463 -24.34 -11.56 -19.53
N THR A 464 -23.66 -11.88 -20.63
CA THR A 464 -22.86 -13.11 -20.62
C THR A 464 -21.73 -12.86 -19.62
N TYR A 465 -21.74 -13.55 -18.48
CA TYR A 465 -20.66 -13.54 -17.49
C TYR A 465 -19.36 -14.05 -18.13
N ARG A 466 -18.67 -13.22 -18.91
CA ARG A 466 -17.30 -13.49 -19.31
C ARG A 466 -16.41 -12.85 -18.27
N PHE A 467 -15.66 -13.67 -17.55
CA PHE A 467 -14.60 -13.20 -16.66
C PHE A 467 -13.56 -12.46 -17.49
N GLY A 468 -13.40 -11.16 -17.23
CA GLY A 468 -12.49 -10.28 -17.96
C GLY A 468 -11.47 -9.60 -17.05
N ASN A 469 -11.15 -10.24 -15.92
CA ASN A 469 -10.31 -9.66 -14.86
C ASN A 469 -8.92 -9.32 -15.40
N THR A 470 -8.32 -10.19 -16.22
CA THR A 470 -7.02 -10.00 -16.86
C THR A 470 -7.00 -8.72 -17.68
N ARG A 471 -8.06 -8.45 -18.47
CA ARG A 471 -8.16 -7.21 -19.25
C ARG A 471 -8.19 -5.99 -18.33
N ARG A 472 -8.96 -6.04 -17.24
CA ARG A 472 -9.05 -4.94 -16.27
C ARG A 472 -7.72 -4.71 -15.55
N LEU A 473 -7.03 -5.78 -15.14
CA LEU A 473 -5.70 -5.73 -14.53
C LEU A 473 -4.63 -5.20 -15.49
N ALA A 474 -4.72 -5.52 -16.78
CA ALA A 474 -3.87 -4.95 -17.82
C ALA A 474 -4.09 -3.43 -17.97
N VAL A 475 -5.34 -2.95 -17.87
CA VAL A 475 -5.63 -1.50 -17.87
C VAL A 475 -5.07 -0.83 -16.61
N GLU A 476 -5.15 -1.47 -15.44
CA GLU A 476 -4.51 -0.99 -14.21
C GLU A 476 -2.99 -0.87 -14.37
N PHE A 477 -2.35 -1.90 -14.94
CA PHE A 477 -0.93 -1.88 -15.24
C PHE A 477 -0.57 -0.70 -16.17
N LEU A 478 -1.29 -0.54 -17.28
CA LEU A 478 -1.06 0.55 -18.24
C LEU A 478 -1.29 1.93 -17.63
N TRP A 479 -2.28 2.06 -16.73
CA TRP A 479 -2.54 3.29 -15.99
C TRP A 479 -1.34 3.70 -15.13
N PHE A 480 -0.74 2.75 -14.43
CA PHE A 480 0.46 3.01 -13.63
C PHE A 480 1.69 3.31 -14.48
N ILE A 481 1.87 2.60 -15.60
CA ILE A 481 2.93 2.91 -16.56
C ILE A 481 2.78 4.33 -17.11
N LEU A 482 1.57 4.76 -17.46
CA LEU A 482 1.30 6.11 -17.95
C LEU A 482 1.67 7.16 -16.90
N ILE A 483 1.24 6.98 -15.65
CA ILE A 483 1.56 7.94 -14.58
C ILE A 483 3.07 7.98 -14.34
N ASN A 484 3.74 6.83 -14.27
CA ASN A 484 5.20 6.78 -14.13
C ASN A 484 5.93 7.43 -15.29
N ALA A 485 5.46 7.23 -16.52
CA ALA A 485 6.05 7.90 -17.69
C ALA A 485 5.92 9.43 -17.56
N ILE A 486 4.75 9.93 -17.16
CA ILE A 486 4.53 11.37 -16.93
C ILE A 486 5.44 11.90 -15.82
N THR A 487 5.52 11.21 -14.67
CA THR A 487 6.34 11.67 -13.53
C THR A 487 7.83 11.62 -13.84
N ILE A 488 8.30 10.58 -14.54
CA ILE A 488 9.69 10.47 -15.00
C ILE A 488 10.01 11.55 -16.03
N VAL A 489 9.12 11.84 -16.98
CA VAL A 489 9.31 12.93 -17.96
C VAL A 489 9.42 14.28 -17.23
N ILE A 490 8.49 14.58 -16.30
CA ILE A 490 8.54 15.79 -15.48
C ILE A 490 9.88 15.89 -14.73
N PHE A 491 10.33 14.80 -14.10
CA PHE A 491 11.61 14.77 -13.39
C PHE A 491 12.80 15.00 -14.34
N ALA A 492 12.79 14.37 -15.52
CA ALA A 492 13.86 14.44 -16.50
C ALA A 492 13.97 15.82 -17.17
N THR A 493 12.86 16.49 -17.49
CA THR A 493 12.86 17.75 -18.25
C THR A 493 12.91 18.99 -17.38
N ASN A 494 12.30 18.97 -16.17
CA ASN A 494 12.16 20.16 -15.35
C ASN A 494 13.29 20.29 -14.32
N ALA A 495 14.50 20.57 -14.80
CA ALA A 495 15.62 20.94 -13.95
C ALA A 495 15.63 22.45 -13.68
N PHE A 496 15.88 22.86 -12.44
CA PHE A 496 15.94 24.28 -12.04
C PHE A 496 16.99 24.51 -10.95
N ALA A 497 17.48 25.74 -10.85
CA ALA A 497 18.41 26.13 -9.79
C ALA A 497 17.68 26.32 -8.46
N TRP A 498 18.35 26.00 -7.35
CA TRP A 498 17.82 26.18 -6.00
C TRP A 498 18.90 26.82 -5.14
N GLU A 499 18.60 27.98 -4.53
CA GLU A 499 19.61 28.86 -3.93
C GLU A 499 20.49 28.17 -2.86
N THR A 500 19.92 27.22 -2.11
CA THR A 500 20.65 26.52 -1.04
C THR A 500 21.39 25.26 -1.51
N GLU A 501 21.30 24.89 -2.79
CA GLU A 501 21.88 23.65 -3.33
C GLU A 501 22.81 23.97 -4.51
N ALA A 502 24.02 23.41 -4.48
CA ALA A 502 25.01 23.66 -5.53
C ALA A 502 24.65 22.99 -6.88
N SER A 503 23.83 21.94 -6.83
CA SER A 503 23.41 21.17 -8.00
C SER A 503 21.94 21.43 -8.34
N LEU A 504 21.60 21.29 -9.62
CA LEU A 504 20.22 21.49 -10.11
C LEU A 504 19.23 20.61 -9.34
N GLN A 505 18.04 21.14 -9.09
CA GLN A 505 16.95 20.41 -8.47
C GLN A 505 15.91 20.05 -9.53
N ARG A 506 15.04 19.11 -9.17
CA ARG A 506 14.04 18.51 -10.06
C ARG A 506 12.74 18.28 -9.28
N ILE A 507 11.67 17.97 -9.99
CA ILE A 507 10.35 17.72 -9.39
C ILE A 507 10.15 16.21 -9.18
N ILE A 508 9.92 15.77 -7.95
CA ILE A 508 9.63 14.39 -7.52
C ILE A 508 8.27 14.30 -6.82
N TRP A 509 7.72 13.09 -6.62
CA TRP A 509 6.59 12.84 -5.73
C TRP A 509 6.80 13.39 -4.31
#